data_AF-A0A8R2D7U1-F1
#
_entry.id   AF-A0A8R2D7U1-F1
#
_cell.length_a   1.000
_cell.length_b   1.000
_cell.length_c   1.000
_cell.angle_alpha   90.00
_cell.angle_beta   90.00
_cell.angle_gamma   90.00
#
_symmetry.space_group_name_H-M   'P 1'
#
loop_
_entity.id
_entity.type
_entity.pdbx_description
1 polymer ?
#
loop_
_entity_poly.entity_id
_entity_poly.type
_entity_poly.pdbx_seq_one_letter_code
_entity_poly.pdbx_strand_id
1 'polypeptide(L)'
;MARHTHNSVYGYFTHGEVLKKSKCKSCVSTLTGKHGKNLKRHLSNHIELYQEMQLKNVEKKKSAATKKMSILEGHEKLFQLNPDIKVKIGMKTIINAYVELVTVNGRPYTMLNDTGLRKIIDPVLKGINKKKCINSNSIKKYVCEESISIKRKHKCRSSNKSQTCFFET
;
A
#
# COMPACT_ATOMS: atom_id res chain seq x y z
N MET A 1 1.78 -27.80 3.55
CA MET A 1 2.76 -28.22 4.56
C MET A 1 2.63 -27.34 5.80
N ALA A 2 2.21 -27.91 6.94
CA ALA A 2 2.02 -27.14 8.17
C ALA A 2 3.38 -26.80 8.81
N ARG A 3 3.60 -25.53 9.15
CA ARG A 3 4.80 -25.09 9.88
C ARG A 3 4.75 -25.64 11.30
N HIS A 4 5.45 -26.74 11.57
CA HIS A 4 5.63 -27.25 12.93
C HIS A 4 6.59 -26.33 13.69
N THR A 5 6.03 -25.40 14.47
CA THR A 5 6.81 -24.64 15.44
C THR A 5 7.29 -25.60 16.54
N HIS A 6 8.57 -25.95 16.52
CA HIS A 6 9.13 -26.87 17.51
C HIS A 6 9.32 -26.14 18.85
N ASN A 7 8.29 -26.23 19.71
CA ASN A 7 8.28 -25.69 21.07
C ASN A 7 9.44 -26.27 21.90
N SER A 8 10.10 -25.45 22.75
CA SER A 8 11.18 -25.90 23.64
C SER A 8 10.74 -27.00 24.63
N VAL A 9 9.44 -27.15 24.88
CA VAL A 9 8.87 -28.15 25.79
C VAL A 9 9.29 -29.59 25.45
N TYR A 10 9.50 -29.92 24.18
CA TYR A 10 9.85 -31.29 23.78
C TYR A 10 11.23 -31.73 24.25
N GLY A 11 12.13 -30.80 24.61
CA GLY A 11 13.47 -31.13 25.12
C GLY A 11 13.47 -31.81 26.50
N TYR A 12 12.38 -31.65 27.25
CA TYR A 12 12.22 -32.15 28.62
C TYR A 12 11.58 -33.55 28.70
N PHE A 13 11.25 -34.16 27.56
CA PHE A 13 10.57 -35.46 27.49
C PHE A 13 11.30 -36.42 26.55
N THR A 14 11.19 -37.72 26.81
CA THR A 14 11.58 -38.79 25.88
C THR A 14 10.32 -39.43 25.30
N HIS A 15 10.24 -39.53 23.97
CA HIS A 15 9.07 -40.11 23.30
C HIS A 15 9.38 -41.53 22.82
N GLY A 16 8.60 -42.51 23.27
CA GLY A 16 8.66 -43.86 22.75
C GLY A 16 7.68 -44.03 21.61
N GLU A 17 8.18 -44.22 20.39
CA GLU A 17 7.36 -44.36 19.17
C GLU A 17 6.45 -45.59 19.20
N VAL A 18 6.94 -46.69 19.79
CA VAL A 18 6.21 -47.97 19.88
C VAL A 18 4.95 -47.86 20.73
N LEU A 19 5.02 -47.19 21.88
CA LEU A 19 3.90 -47.08 22.83
C LEU A 19 3.11 -45.76 22.68
N LYS A 20 3.53 -44.86 21.79
CA LYS A 20 3.00 -43.49 21.62
C LYS A 20 2.87 -42.74 22.96
N LYS A 21 3.83 -42.95 23.87
CA LYS A 21 3.87 -42.34 25.21
C LYS A 21 5.12 -41.49 25.37
N SER A 22 4.98 -40.39 26.10
CA SER A 22 6.07 -39.46 26.42
C SER A 22 6.42 -39.57 27.90
N LYS A 23 7.65 -39.94 28.22
CA LYS A 23 8.15 -40.00 29.60
C LYS A 23 8.83 -38.68 29.97
N CYS A 24 8.55 -38.17 31.16
CA CYS A 24 9.25 -37.01 31.69
C CYS A 24 10.70 -37.39 32.05
N LYS A 25 11.67 -36.51 31.80
CA LYS A 25 13.07 -36.74 32.20
C LYS A 25 13.32 -36.44 33.68
N SER A 26 12.48 -35.60 34.30
CA SER A 26 12.63 -35.14 35.68
C SER A 26 11.76 -35.88 36.69
N CYS A 27 10.82 -36.72 36.23
CA CYS A 27 10.00 -37.54 37.11
C CYS A 27 9.57 -38.85 36.44
N VAL A 28 9.03 -39.76 37.24
CA VAL A 28 8.62 -41.12 36.80
C VAL A 28 7.33 -41.10 35.96
N SER A 29 6.67 -39.96 35.83
CA SER A 29 5.38 -39.89 35.14
C SER A 29 5.48 -40.10 33.63
N THR A 30 4.47 -40.78 33.08
CA THR A 30 4.35 -41.06 31.65
C THR A 30 3.04 -40.46 31.13
N LEU A 31 3.13 -39.70 30.04
CA LEU A 31 2.02 -39.01 29.40
C LEU A 31 1.65 -39.69 28.07
N THR A 32 0.39 -39.61 27.69
CA THR A 32 -0.09 -40.12 26.41
C THR A 32 0.17 -39.12 25.28
N GLY A 33 0.75 -39.60 24.18
CA GLY A 33 1.00 -38.83 22.96
C GLY A 33 2.10 -37.79 23.07
N LYS A 34 2.30 -37.04 21.98
CA LYS A 34 3.30 -35.95 21.82
C LYS A 34 2.60 -34.58 21.71
N HIS A 35 1.58 -34.34 22.53
CA HIS A 35 0.81 -33.10 22.48
C HIS A 35 1.46 -32.02 23.33
N GLY A 36 2.01 -30.98 22.70
CA GLY A 36 2.76 -29.91 23.40
C GLY A 36 1.99 -29.23 24.54
N LYS A 37 0.66 -29.10 24.46
CA LYS A 37 -0.18 -28.58 25.57
C LYS A 37 -0.15 -29.49 26.80
N ASN A 38 -0.24 -30.80 26.60
CA ASN A 38 -0.22 -31.79 27.68
C ASN A 38 1.16 -31.85 28.34
N LEU A 39 2.22 -31.82 27.52
CA LEU A 39 3.60 -31.78 28.02
C LEU A 39 3.87 -30.50 28.82
N LYS A 40 3.36 -29.35 28.34
CA LYS A 40 3.50 -28.07 29.05
C LYS A 40 2.74 -28.06 30.38
N ARG A 41 1.52 -28.61 30.42
CA ARG A 41 0.72 -28.76 31.64
C ARG A 41 1.39 -29.71 32.66
N HIS A 42 2.09 -30.73 32.19
CA HIS A 42 2.86 -31.56 33.10
C HIS A 42 4.09 -30.83 33.63
N LEU A 43 4.81 -30.13 32.74
CA LEU A 43 6.02 -29.41 33.10
C LEU A 43 5.74 -28.28 34.11
N SER A 44 4.53 -27.71 34.17
CA SER A 44 4.17 -26.72 35.20
C SER A 44 4.20 -27.27 36.64
N ASN A 45 4.22 -28.59 36.83
CA ASN A 45 4.44 -29.19 38.15
C ASN A 45 5.93 -29.16 38.55
N HIS A 46 6.83 -28.91 37.60
CA HIS A 46 8.26 -28.71 37.81
C HIS A 46 8.60 -27.23 37.65
N ILE A 47 8.47 -26.46 38.73
CA ILE A 47 8.53 -24.99 38.73
C ILE A 47 9.79 -24.46 38.02
N GLU A 48 10.96 -24.97 38.38
CA GLU A 48 12.25 -24.55 37.82
C GLU A 48 12.35 -24.83 36.32
N LEU A 49 12.04 -26.07 35.90
CA LEU A 49 12.08 -26.47 34.49
C LEU A 49 11.05 -25.72 33.64
N TYR A 50 9.90 -25.37 34.23
CA TYR A 50 8.88 -24.58 33.57
C TYR A 50 9.36 -23.15 33.32
N GLN A 51 10.01 -22.53 34.30
CA GLN A 51 10.57 -21.18 34.16
C GLN A 51 11.66 -21.15 33.08
N GLU A 52 12.61 -22.08 33.10
CA GLU A 52 13.65 -22.18 32.06
C GLU A 52 13.06 -22.36 30.66
N MET A 53 12.05 -23.22 30.52
CA MET A 53 11.39 -23.49 29.24
C MET A 53 10.74 -22.23 28.67
N GLN A 54 10.13 -21.41 29.55
CA GLN A 54 9.50 -20.15 29.17
C GLN A 54 10.54 -19.11 28.74
N LEU A 55 11.68 -19.01 29.43
CA LEU A 55 12.81 -18.15 29.03
C LEU A 55 13.34 -18.53 27.64
N LYS A 56 13.61 -19.82 27.40
CA LYS A 56 14.06 -20.34 26.09
C LYS A 56 13.08 -20.05 24.95
N ASN A 57 11.76 -20.04 25.24
CA ASN A 57 10.75 -19.68 24.25
C ASN A 57 10.71 -18.18 23.94
N VAL A 58 11.00 -17.32 24.93
CA VAL A 58 11.11 -15.87 24.75
C VAL A 58 12.35 -15.52 23.93
N GLU A 59 13.50 -16.15 24.22
CA GLU A 59 14.75 -15.95 23.48
C GLU A 59 14.63 -16.36 22.00
N LYS A 60 13.96 -17.49 21.72
CA LYS A 60 13.64 -17.91 20.34
C LYS A 60 12.72 -16.93 19.61
N LYS A 61 11.81 -16.26 20.31
CA LYS A 61 10.95 -15.21 19.72
C LYS A 61 11.74 -13.93 19.44
N LYS A 62 12.64 -13.53 20.34
CA LYS A 62 13.50 -12.34 20.18
C LYS A 62 14.46 -12.47 18.99
N SER A 63 15.14 -13.62 18.86
CA SER A 63 16.04 -13.90 17.72
C SER A 63 15.32 -13.99 16.36
N ALA A 64 14.05 -14.40 16.35
CA ALA A 64 13.23 -14.41 15.13
C ALA A 64 12.68 -13.02 14.74
N ALA A 65 12.57 -12.08 15.70
CA ALA A 65 12.09 -10.72 15.44
C ALA A 65 13.13 -9.88 14.68
N THR A 66 14.43 -10.11 14.91
CA THR A 66 15.53 -9.41 14.22
C THR A 66 15.57 -9.69 12.70
N LYS A 67 14.89 -10.73 12.21
CA LYS A 67 14.88 -11.13 10.79
C LYS A 67 13.65 -10.68 9.99
N LYS A 68 12.76 -9.88 10.59
CA LYS A 68 11.62 -9.30 9.88
C LYS A 68 11.95 -7.85 9.55
N MET A 69 12.39 -7.60 8.32
CA MET A 69 12.39 -6.24 7.77
C MET A 69 11.01 -5.62 8.02
N SER A 70 11.00 -4.38 8.47
CA SER A 70 9.74 -3.64 8.59
C SER A 70 9.11 -3.49 7.20
N ILE A 71 7.78 -3.49 7.13
CA ILE A 71 7.04 -3.33 5.86
C ILE A 71 7.47 -2.04 5.14
N LEU A 72 7.83 -1.01 5.91
CA LEU A 72 8.34 0.28 5.43
C LEU A 72 9.70 0.14 4.72
N GLU A 73 10.68 -0.52 5.34
CA GLU A 73 12.00 -0.77 4.71
C GLU A 73 11.91 -1.66 3.46
N GLY A 74 10.91 -2.56 3.41
CA GLY A 74 10.59 -3.34 2.22
C GLY A 74 10.06 -2.47 1.09
N HIS A 75 9.19 -1.50 1.41
CA HIS A 75 8.64 -0.56 0.44
C HIS A 75 9.73 0.37 -0.10
N GLU A 76 10.60 0.92 0.76
CA GLU A 76 11.67 1.85 0.34
C GLU A 76 12.63 1.22 -0.68
N LYS A 77 12.99 -0.06 -0.50
CA LYS A 77 13.83 -0.81 -1.46
C LYS A 77 13.12 -1.12 -2.77
N LEU A 78 11.79 -1.30 -2.75
CA LEU A 78 11.00 -1.58 -3.95
C LEU A 78 10.87 -0.35 -4.86
N PHE A 79 10.67 0.83 -4.26
CA PHE A 79 10.46 2.08 -5.00
C PHE A 79 11.74 2.82 -5.35
N GLN A 80 12.91 2.37 -4.88
CA GLN A 80 14.22 3.00 -5.14
C GLN A 80 14.12 4.53 -5.01
N LEU A 81 13.74 5.02 -3.82
CA LEU A 81 13.26 6.39 -3.57
C LEU A 81 14.22 7.57 -3.90
N ASN A 82 15.37 7.33 -4.54
CA ASN A 82 16.48 8.29 -4.68
C ASN A 82 16.90 8.73 -6.10
N PRO A 83 16.09 8.68 -7.18
CA PRO A 83 16.41 9.44 -8.39
C PRO A 83 15.68 10.79 -8.39
N ASP A 84 16.40 11.86 -8.06
CA ASP A 84 15.95 13.22 -8.36
C ASP A 84 16.09 13.49 -9.87
N ILE A 85 14.97 13.82 -10.53
CA ILE A 85 14.93 14.03 -11.99
C ILE A 85 14.48 15.45 -12.29
N LYS A 86 15.22 16.14 -13.16
CA LYS A 86 14.85 17.48 -13.66
C LYS A 86 13.91 17.35 -14.86
N VAL A 87 12.63 17.67 -14.66
CA VAL A 87 11.60 17.64 -15.71
C VAL A 87 11.22 19.06 -16.13
N LYS A 88 11.19 19.32 -17.44
CA LYS A 88 10.67 20.58 -18.00
C LYS A 88 9.17 20.43 -18.25
N ILE A 89 8.34 21.00 -17.39
CA ILE A 89 6.88 20.97 -17.52
C ILE A 89 6.31 22.40 -17.57
N GLY A 90 5.41 22.64 -18.53
CA GLY A 90 4.74 23.93 -18.69
C GLY A 90 3.38 23.98 -18.01
N MET A 91 2.95 25.17 -17.60
CA MET A 91 1.63 25.35 -16.95
C MET A 91 0.46 24.93 -17.86
N LYS A 92 0.57 25.19 -19.17
CA LYS A 92 -0.45 24.80 -20.15
C LYS A 92 -0.66 23.27 -20.17
N THR A 93 0.42 22.50 -20.09
CA THR A 93 0.36 21.03 -20.05
C THR A 93 -0.44 20.54 -18.86
N ILE A 94 -0.24 21.14 -17.68
CA ILE A 94 -0.96 20.78 -16.45
C ILE A 94 -2.46 21.13 -16.57
N ILE A 95 -2.78 22.32 -17.08
CA ILE A 95 -4.18 22.74 -17.27
C ILE A 95 -4.88 21.80 -18.25
N ASN A 96 -4.26 21.48 -19.38
CA ASN A 96 -4.83 20.58 -20.38
C ASN A 96 -5.05 19.18 -19.79
N ALA A 97 -4.09 18.64 -19.02
CA ALA A 97 -4.23 17.35 -18.36
C ALA A 97 -5.42 17.36 -17.36
N TYR A 98 -5.61 18.45 -16.61
CA TYR A 98 -6.76 18.57 -15.72
C TYR A 98 -8.10 18.70 -16.46
N VAL A 99 -8.12 19.39 -17.59
CA VAL A 99 -9.31 19.47 -18.46
C VAL A 99 -9.65 18.08 -18.99
N GLU A 100 -8.69 17.36 -19.56
CA GLU A 100 -8.87 16.00 -20.06
C GLU A 100 -9.32 15.02 -18.96
N LEU A 101 -8.79 15.18 -17.75
CA LEU A 101 -9.19 14.39 -16.58
C LEU A 101 -10.69 14.52 -16.26
N VAL A 102 -11.24 15.73 -16.36
CA VAL A 102 -12.66 15.97 -16.03
C VAL A 102 -13.59 15.80 -17.23
N THR A 103 -13.13 16.03 -18.46
CA THR A 103 -13.95 15.92 -19.67
C THR A 103 -13.89 14.52 -20.29
N VAL A 104 -12.71 14.04 -20.64
CA VAL A 104 -12.51 12.76 -21.35
C VAL A 104 -12.60 11.59 -20.38
N ASN A 105 -11.90 11.68 -19.24
CA ASN A 105 -11.88 10.61 -18.25
C ASN A 105 -13.08 10.65 -17.28
N GLY A 106 -13.92 11.68 -17.36
CA GLY A 106 -15.14 11.82 -16.57
C GLY A 106 -14.93 11.87 -15.06
N ARG A 107 -13.76 12.28 -14.58
CA ARG A 107 -13.50 12.37 -13.14
C ARG A 107 -14.21 13.60 -12.54
N PRO A 108 -14.76 13.48 -11.33
CA PRO A 108 -15.47 14.58 -10.71
C PRO A 108 -14.51 15.73 -10.36
N TYR A 109 -14.97 16.97 -10.49
CA TYR A 109 -14.18 18.16 -10.14
C TYR A 109 -13.71 18.17 -8.68
N THR A 110 -14.41 17.47 -7.78
CA THR A 110 -14.03 17.33 -6.37
C THR A 110 -12.68 16.63 -6.19
N MET A 111 -12.29 15.74 -7.12
CA MET A 111 -10.99 15.05 -7.12
C MET A 111 -9.82 16.03 -7.19
N LEU A 112 -10.00 17.21 -7.80
CA LEU A 112 -8.97 18.27 -7.89
C LEU A 112 -8.63 18.90 -6.53
N ASN A 113 -9.50 18.71 -5.54
CA ASN A 113 -9.30 19.16 -4.17
C ASN A 113 -8.86 18.02 -3.25
N ASP A 114 -8.64 16.82 -3.79
CA ASP A 114 -8.18 15.68 -3.01
C ASP A 114 -6.78 15.92 -2.43
N THR A 115 -6.59 15.55 -1.17
CA THR A 115 -5.34 15.81 -0.46
C THR A 115 -4.17 14.99 -0.99
N GLY A 116 -4.42 13.76 -1.47
CA GLY A 116 -3.39 12.92 -2.09
C GLY A 116 -2.91 13.51 -3.41
N LEU A 117 -3.85 13.93 -4.26
CA LEU A 117 -3.51 14.59 -5.53
C LEU A 117 -2.75 15.91 -5.31
N ARG A 118 -3.14 16.69 -4.29
CA ARG A 118 -2.44 17.92 -3.90
C ARG A 118 -1.01 17.69 -3.47
N LYS A 119 -0.75 16.66 -2.67
CA LYS A 119 0.62 16.29 -2.27
C LYS A 119 1.52 15.99 -3.46
N ILE A 120 0.96 15.47 -4.56
CA ILE A 120 1.70 15.16 -5.79
C ILE A 120 1.93 16.42 -6.64
N ILE A 121 0.88 17.23 -6.85
CA ILE A 121 0.91 18.34 -7.82
C ILE A 121 1.40 19.67 -7.22
N ASP A 122 1.12 19.94 -5.95
CA ASP A 122 1.51 21.22 -5.34
C ASP A 122 3.03 21.49 -5.37
N PRO A 123 3.93 20.49 -5.17
CA PRO A 123 5.37 20.69 -5.37
C PRO A 123 5.73 21.13 -6.80
N VAL A 124 5.07 20.54 -7.79
CA VAL A 124 5.25 20.88 -9.21
C VAL A 124 4.76 22.30 -9.49
N LEU A 125 3.59 22.67 -8.99
CA LEU A 125 3.03 24.02 -9.14
C LEU A 125 3.92 25.08 -8.46
N LYS A 126 4.43 24.79 -7.26
CA LYS A 126 5.38 25.67 -6.55
C LYS A 126 6.66 25.88 -7.36
N GLY A 127 7.15 24.85 -8.05
CA GLY A 127 8.32 24.93 -8.92
C GLY A 127 8.10 25.78 -10.18
N ILE A 128 6.91 25.73 -10.78
CA ILE A 128 6.59 26.50 -12.00
C ILE A 128 6.23 27.95 -11.71
N ASN A 129 5.36 28.19 -10.71
CA ASN A 129 4.84 29.51 -10.41
C ASN A 129 4.35 29.59 -8.96
N LYS A 130 5.11 30.32 -8.11
CA LYS A 130 4.82 30.46 -6.67
C LYS A 130 3.44 31.06 -6.32
N LYS A 131 2.71 31.65 -7.28
CA LYS A 131 1.49 32.44 -7.02
C LYS A 131 0.19 31.86 -7.57
N LYS A 132 0.21 30.84 -8.44
CA LYS A 132 -1.03 30.34 -9.10
C LYS A 132 -1.48 29.01 -8.50
N CYS A 133 -2.64 29.03 -7.85
CA CYS A 133 -3.34 27.84 -7.37
C CYS A 133 -4.34 27.37 -8.43
N ILE A 134 -4.16 26.15 -8.95
CA ILE A 134 -5.20 25.47 -9.74
C ILE A 134 -6.20 24.88 -8.75
N ASN A 135 -7.49 25.13 -8.94
CA ASN A 135 -8.57 24.51 -8.17
C ASN A 135 -9.77 24.13 -9.05
N SER A 136 -10.71 23.38 -8.49
CA SER A 136 -11.94 22.95 -9.18
C SER A 136 -12.65 24.10 -9.92
N ASN A 137 -12.80 25.26 -9.27
CA ASN A 137 -13.47 26.42 -9.87
C ASN A 137 -12.70 27.00 -11.07
N SER A 138 -11.37 27.05 -10.98
CA SER A 138 -10.53 27.54 -12.08
C SER A 138 -10.61 26.62 -13.30
N ILE A 139 -10.60 25.30 -13.11
CA ILE A 139 -10.72 24.35 -14.21
C ILE A 139 -12.12 24.38 -14.81
N LYS A 140 -13.16 24.49 -13.98
CA LYS A 140 -14.54 24.64 -14.45
C LYS A 140 -14.71 25.86 -15.38
N LYS A 141 -14.09 27.00 -15.04
CA LYS A 141 -14.08 28.19 -15.92
C LYS A 141 -13.41 27.89 -17.26
N TYR A 142 -12.22 27.30 -17.24
CA TYR A 142 -11.50 26.91 -18.45
C TYR A 142 -12.31 25.96 -19.35
N VAL A 143 -12.93 24.93 -18.77
CA VAL A 143 -13.78 23.98 -19.53
C VAL A 143 -14.96 24.70 -20.18
N CYS A 144 -15.63 25.59 -19.45
CA CYS A 144 -16.73 26.38 -19.99
C CYS A 144 -16.26 27.27 -21.15
N GLU A 145 -15.17 28.02 -20.99
CA GLU A 145 -14.61 28.90 -22.01
C GLU A 145 -14.20 28.14 -23.28
N GLU A 146 -13.54 26.98 -23.11
CA GLU A 146 -13.12 26.15 -24.23
C GLU A 146 -14.33 25.58 -24.99
N SER A 147 -15.34 25.10 -24.24
CA SER A 147 -16.58 24.59 -24.84
C SER A 147 -17.34 25.66 -25.64
N ILE A 148 -17.37 26.91 -25.15
CA ILE A 148 -17.99 28.05 -25.85
C ILE A 148 -17.19 28.36 -27.12
N SER A 149 -15.86 28.35 -27.03
CA SER A 149 -14.97 28.62 -28.17
C SER A 149 -15.13 27.58 -29.28
N ILE A 150 -15.23 26.29 -28.92
CA ILE A 150 -15.50 25.20 -29.85
C ILE A 150 -16.87 25.41 -30.52
N LYS A 151 -17.93 25.65 -29.74
CA LYS A 151 -19.28 25.93 -30.28
C LYS A 151 -19.28 27.11 -31.26
N ARG A 152 -18.61 28.21 -30.94
CA ARG A 152 -18.49 29.39 -31.82
C ARG A 152 -17.75 29.04 -33.12
N LYS A 153 -16.64 28.31 -33.05
CA LYS A 153 -15.88 27.86 -34.24
C LYS A 153 -16.75 27.00 -35.17
N HIS A 154 -17.55 26.09 -34.61
CA HIS A 154 -18.48 25.31 -35.41
C HIS A 154 -19.61 26.16 -35.99
N LYS A 155 -20.21 27.07 -35.21
CA LYS A 155 -21.26 27.98 -35.70
C LYS A 155 -20.79 28.84 -36.89
N CYS A 156 -19.61 29.46 -36.79
CA CYS A 156 -19.02 30.26 -37.88
C CYS A 156 -18.72 29.42 -39.13
N ARG A 157 -18.28 28.16 -38.96
CA ARG A 157 -18.08 27.23 -40.08
C ARG A 157 -19.39 26.84 -40.76
N SER A 158 -20.46 26.64 -39.99
CA SER A 158 -21.79 26.35 -40.53
C SER A 158 -22.32 27.53 -41.35
N SER A 159 -22.18 28.76 -40.84
CA SER A 159 -22.66 29.97 -41.52
C SER A 159 -21.87 30.33 -42.77
N ASN A 160 -20.55 30.08 -42.79
CA ASN A 160 -19.75 30.30 -43.99
C ASN A 160 -20.05 29.25 -45.08
N LYS A 161 -20.35 27.99 -44.71
CA LYS A 161 -20.80 26.97 -45.67
C LYS A 161 -22.16 27.32 -46.31
N SER A 162 -23.09 27.88 -45.56
CA SER A 162 -24.39 28.31 -46.11
C SER A 162 -24.28 29.51 -47.06
N GLN A 163 -23.22 30.33 -46.94
CA GLN A 163 -23.00 31.48 -47.82
C GLN A 163 -22.29 31.10 -49.12
N THR A 164 -21.47 30.04 -49.12
CA THR A 164 -20.81 29.52 -50.34
C THR A 164 -21.74 28.66 -51.20
N CYS A 165 -22.84 28.13 -50.66
CA CYS A 165 -23.81 27.32 -51.43
C CYS A 165 -24.87 28.14 -52.17
N PHE A 166 -24.84 29.48 -52.10
CA PHE A 166 -25.82 30.37 -52.76
C PHE A 166 -25.29 31.02 -54.05
N PHE A 167 -24.09 30.64 -54.50
CA PHE A 167 -23.42 31.17 -55.70
C PHE A 167 -22.96 30.05 -56.64
N GLU A 168 -23.79 29.03 -56.86
CA GLU A 168 -23.59 28.11 -57.99
C GLU A 168 -24.96 27.85 -58.63
N THR A 169 -25.34 28.74 -59.55
CA THR A 169 -26.33 28.51 -60.62
C THR A 169 -25.64 28.04 -61.88
#